data_AF-A0A4C1V3D6-F1
#
_entry.id   AF-A0A4C1V3D6-F1
#
_cell.length_a   1.000
_cell.length_b   1.000
_cell.length_c   1.000
_cell.angle_alpha   90.00
_cell.angle_beta   90.00
_cell.angle_gamma   90.00
#
_symmetry.space_group_name_H-M   'P 1'
#
loop_
_entity.id
_entity.type
_entity.pdbx_description
1 polymer ?
#
loop_
_entity_poly.entity_id
_entity_poly.type
_entity_poly.pdbx_seq_one_letter_code
_entity_poly.pdbx_strand_id
1 'polypeptide(L)'
;MENYYPDWMYEIQKKNLPIIATLDNREQLLAVPKLESSSGKHQAKAVSTAHFDWSLHDKVQIMWCDTTASNAGRFNRACTFLGRTFEKELLLFACRHHVYELVLKTVFKNYDEANF
;
A
#
# COMPACT_ATOMS: atom_id res chain seq x y z
N MET A 1 9.40 5.16 23.98
CA MET A 1 10.65 4.47 23.64
C MET A 1 10.83 4.59 22.14
N GLU A 2 11.77 5.43 21.74
CA GLU A 2 12.08 5.68 20.33
C GLU A 2 12.96 4.52 19.86
N ASN A 3 12.46 3.70 18.95
CA ASN A 3 13.22 2.56 18.44
C ASN A 3 14.38 3.09 17.58
N TYR A 4 15.60 3.05 18.12
CA TYR A 4 16.81 3.43 17.40
C TYR A 4 17.15 2.33 16.39
N TYR A 5 16.62 2.47 15.18
CA TYR A 5 16.96 1.58 14.08
C TYR A 5 18.32 1.97 13.50
N PRO A 6 19.22 1.02 13.25
CA PRO A 6 20.52 1.32 12.66
C PRO A 6 20.37 1.84 11.22
N ASP A 7 21.25 2.76 10.80
CA ASP A 7 21.16 3.50 9.53
C ASP A 7 21.00 2.62 8.29
N TRP A 8 21.63 1.45 8.27
CA TRP A 8 21.50 0.49 7.17
C TRP A 8 20.07 -0.02 7.01
N MET A 9 19.30 -0.14 8.09
CA MET A 9 17.90 -0.55 8.04
C MET A 9 17.01 0.58 7.52
N TYR A 10 17.36 1.83 7.82
CA TYR A 10 16.71 3.01 7.26
C TYR A 10 16.91 3.11 5.74
N GLU A 11 18.13 2.84 5.26
CA GLU A 11 18.44 2.81 3.82
C GLU A 11 17.73 1.67 3.07
N ILE A 12 17.56 0.50 3.71
CA ILE A 12 16.79 -0.62 3.15
C ILE A 12 15.30 -0.27 3.08
N GLN A 13 14.73 0.39 4.09
CA GLN A 13 13.32 0.79 4.09
C GLN A 13 13.01 1.86 3.03
N LYS A 14 13.92 2.80 2.78
CA LYS A 14 13.62 3.97 1.94
C LYS A 14 13.54 3.67 0.44
N LYS A 15 14.17 2.59 -0.01
CA LYS A 15 14.33 2.27 -1.45
C LYS A 15 13.61 1.01 -1.89
N ASN A 16 13.14 0.17 -0.98
CA ASN A 16 12.51 -1.09 -1.34
C ASN A 16 11.01 -1.07 -1.10
N LEU A 17 10.24 -1.61 -2.05
CA LEU A 17 8.80 -1.72 -1.95
C LEU A 17 8.40 -3.18 -1.72
N PRO A 18 8.02 -3.60 -0.50
CA PRO A 18 7.49 -4.94 -0.29
C PRO A 18 6.12 -5.07 -0.97
N ILE A 19 5.94 -6.13 -1.75
CA ILE A 19 4.69 -6.46 -2.43
C ILE A 19 4.17 -7.76 -1.85
N ILE A 20 3.02 -7.69 -1.18
CA ILE A 20 2.41 -8.83 -0.48
C ILE A 20 1.05 -9.11 -1.12
N ALA A 21 0.80 -10.36 -1.50
CA ALA A 21 -0.52 -10.83 -1.88
C ALA A 21 -1.17 -11.54 -0.70
N THR A 22 -2.48 -11.34 -0.53
CA THR A 22 -3.27 -12.07 0.46
C THR A 22 -4.30 -12.94 -0.25
N LEU A 23 -4.33 -14.24 0.06
CA LEU A 23 -5.30 -15.20 -0.46
C LEU A 23 -5.66 -16.18 0.65
N ASP A 24 -6.96 -16.41 0.89
CA ASP A 24 -7.47 -17.38 1.87
C ASP A 24 -6.79 -17.30 3.25
N ASN A 25 -6.70 -16.08 3.80
CA ASN A 25 -6.04 -15.78 5.09
C ASN A 25 -4.54 -16.08 5.15
N ARG A 26 -3.87 -16.25 4.00
CA ARG A 26 -2.41 -16.36 3.90
C ARG A 26 -1.84 -15.12 3.25
N GLU A 27 -0.78 -14.59 3.83
CA GLU A 27 0.01 -13.51 3.25
C GLU A 27 1.27 -14.11 2.59
N GLN A 28 1.53 -13.75 1.34
CA GLN A 28 2.71 -14.17 0.58
C GLN A 28 3.47 -12.94 0.09
N LEU A 29 4.75 -12.86 0.44
CA LEU A 29 5.66 -11.87 -0.12
C LEU A 29 5.99 -12.27 -1.57
N LEU A 30 5.55 -11.48 -2.54
CA LEU A 30 5.78 -11.73 -3.96
C LEU A 30 7.16 -11.23 -4.38
N ALA A 31 7.53 -10.02 -3.93
CA ALA A 31 8.80 -9.39 -4.24
C ALA A 31 9.12 -8.22 -3.28
N VAL A 32 10.39 -7.82 -3.25
CA VAL A 32 10.88 -6.61 -2.57
C VAL A 32 11.73 -5.79 -3.55
N PRO A 33 11.15 -5.28 -4.65
CA PRO A 33 11.87 -4.51 -5.65
C PRO A 33 12.46 -3.23 -5.07
N LYS A 34 13.70 -2.95 -5.45
CA LYS A 34 14.32 -1.65 -5.26
C LYS A 34 13.75 -0.67 -6.28
N LEU A 35 13.18 0.43 -5.80
CA LEU A 35 12.62 1.49 -6.63
C LEU A 35 13.69 2.52 -7.01
N GLU A 36 13.69 2.93 -8.28
CA GLU A 36 14.50 4.06 -8.76
C GLU A 36 14.01 5.39 -8.19
N SER A 37 12.71 5.51 -7.94
CA SER A 37 12.09 6.64 -7.23
C SER A 37 10.76 6.24 -6.59
N SER A 38 10.28 7.04 -5.64
CA SER A 38 8.97 6.87 -4.99
C SER A 38 7.79 7.36 -5.84
N SER A 39 7.99 7.59 -7.15
CA SER A 39 6.91 8.05 -8.01
C SER A 39 5.89 6.94 -8.27
N GLY A 40 4.61 7.31 -8.43
CA GLY A 40 3.54 6.35 -8.66
C GLY A 40 3.75 5.46 -9.90
N LYS A 41 4.46 5.97 -10.93
CA LYS A 41 4.80 5.20 -12.14
C LYS A 41 5.78 4.06 -11.83
N HIS A 42 6.87 4.34 -11.10
CA HIS A 42 7.85 3.30 -10.76
C HIS A 42 7.26 2.27 -9.79
N GLN A 43 6.45 2.72 -8.84
CA GLN A 43 5.71 1.82 -7.95
C GLN A 43 4.74 0.92 -8.72
N ALA A 44 3.91 1.47 -9.62
CA ALA A 44 3.01 0.67 -10.45
C ALA A 44 3.77 -0.32 -11.34
N LYS A 45 4.90 0.10 -11.92
CA LYS A 45 5.71 -0.80 -12.74
C LYS A 45 6.24 -1.97 -11.90
N ALA A 46 6.78 -1.70 -10.71
CA ALA A 46 7.29 -2.73 -9.82
C ALA A 46 6.18 -3.71 -9.37
N VAL A 47 5.01 -3.17 -9.00
CA VAL A 47 3.84 -3.97 -8.60
C VAL A 47 3.31 -4.82 -9.75
N SER A 48 3.12 -4.24 -10.93
CA SER A 48 2.63 -4.97 -12.10
C SER A 48 3.58 -6.09 -12.51
N THR A 49 4.89 -5.83 -12.58
CA THR A 49 5.89 -6.86 -12.88
C THR A 49 5.78 -8.04 -11.91
N ALA A 50 5.75 -7.80 -10.60
CA ALA A 50 5.60 -8.88 -9.62
C ALA A 50 4.30 -9.67 -9.80
N HIS A 51 3.19 -9.03 -10.19
CA HIS A 51 1.92 -9.73 -10.43
C HIS A 51 1.93 -10.53 -11.74
N PHE A 52 2.63 -10.07 -12.78
CA PHE A 52 2.81 -10.84 -14.00
C PHE A 52 3.72 -12.05 -13.78
N ASP A 53 4.83 -11.88 -13.06
CA ASP A 53 5.78 -12.97 -12.75
C ASP A 53 5.10 -14.12 -12.00
N TRP A 54 4.12 -13.80 -11.16
CA TRP A 54 3.34 -14.79 -10.41
C TRP A 54 2.05 -15.22 -11.11
N SER A 55 1.75 -14.71 -12.31
CA SER A 55 0.47 -14.96 -13.01
C SER A 55 -0.77 -14.67 -12.16
N LEU A 56 -0.73 -13.53 -11.45
CA LEU A 56 -1.81 -13.05 -10.57
C LEU A 56 -2.50 -11.79 -11.11
N HIS A 57 -2.01 -11.19 -12.19
CA HIS A 57 -2.51 -9.94 -12.76
C HIS A 57 -4.03 -9.95 -13.06
N ASP A 58 -4.58 -11.11 -13.44
CA ASP A 58 -6.00 -11.30 -13.72
C ASP A 58 -6.84 -11.62 -12.47
N LYS A 59 -6.21 -11.85 -11.32
CA LYS A 59 -6.88 -12.20 -10.05
C LYS A 59 -6.99 -11.04 -9.08
N VAL A 60 -6.32 -9.92 -9.36
CA VAL A 60 -6.39 -8.73 -8.50
C VAL A 60 -7.76 -8.06 -8.65
N GLN A 61 -8.48 -7.96 -7.54
CA GLN A 61 -9.76 -7.23 -7.46
C GLN A 61 -9.68 -6.01 -6.54
N ILE A 62 -8.88 -6.10 -5.48
CA ILE A 62 -8.78 -5.10 -4.43
C ILE A 62 -7.33 -4.67 -4.26
N MET A 63 -7.14 -3.37 -4.10
CA MET A 63 -5.85 -2.75 -3.84
C MET A 63 -5.94 -1.87 -2.59
N TRP A 64 -4.96 -2.05 -1.72
CA TRP A 64 -4.88 -1.35 -0.46
C TRP A 64 -3.67 -0.42 -0.49
N CYS A 65 -3.89 0.87 -0.29
CA CYS A 65 -2.84 1.88 -0.49
C CYS A 65 -2.86 2.97 0.59
N ASP A 66 -1.69 3.50 0.94
CA ASP A 66 -1.63 4.70 1.77
C ASP A 66 -2.34 5.86 1.07
N THR A 67 -3.12 6.64 1.81
CA THR A 67 -3.88 7.79 1.29
C THR A 67 -3.00 9.01 1.02
N THR A 68 -1.68 8.83 0.97
CA THR A 68 -0.77 9.90 0.55
C THR A 68 -1.06 10.28 -0.87
N ALA A 69 -0.74 11.54 -1.20
CA ALA A 69 -0.90 12.06 -2.53
C ALA A 69 -0.37 11.04 -3.54
N SER A 70 0.92 10.68 -3.55
CA SER A 70 1.57 9.79 -4.53
C SER A 70 0.82 8.51 -4.92
N ASN A 71 0.01 7.95 -4.02
CA ASN A 71 -0.66 6.66 -4.20
C ASN A 71 -2.15 6.79 -4.58
N ALA A 72 -2.89 7.74 -3.98
CA ALA A 72 -4.36 7.70 -3.94
C ALA A 72 -5.11 8.86 -4.64
N GLY A 73 -4.47 9.99 -4.94
CA GLY A 73 -5.16 11.10 -5.62
C GLY A 73 -5.54 10.86 -7.11
N ARG A 74 -6.37 11.77 -7.63
CA ARG A 74 -7.19 11.65 -8.84
C ARG A 74 -6.47 11.45 -10.20
N PHE A 75 -5.19 11.82 -10.33
CA PHE A 75 -4.46 11.78 -11.60
C PHE A 75 -2.99 11.37 -11.40
N ASN A 76 -2.44 10.52 -12.28
CA ASN A 76 -1.02 10.12 -12.37
C ASN A 76 -0.43 9.36 -11.17
N ARG A 77 -1.12 8.33 -10.68
CA ARG A 77 -0.71 7.61 -9.47
C ARG A 77 -0.65 6.11 -9.67
N ALA A 78 0.03 5.43 -8.75
CA ALA A 78 0.30 4.00 -8.87
C ALA A 78 -0.97 3.19 -9.13
N CYS A 79 -2.04 3.47 -8.38
CA CYS A 79 -3.33 2.80 -8.50
C CYS A 79 -3.98 2.97 -9.89
N THR A 80 -3.95 4.18 -10.46
CA THR A 80 -4.48 4.43 -11.81
C THR A 80 -3.68 3.72 -12.89
N PHE A 81 -2.35 3.70 -12.75
CA PHE A 81 -1.49 2.95 -13.67
C PHE A 81 -1.77 1.45 -13.58
N LEU A 82 -1.95 0.91 -12.38
CA LEU A 82 -2.22 -0.51 -12.17
C LEU A 82 -3.58 -0.94 -12.74
N GLY A 83 -4.65 -0.16 -12.54
CA GLY A 83 -5.95 -0.45 -13.16
C GLY A 83 -5.87 -0.51 -14.69
N ARG A 84 -5.11 0.40 -15.31
CA ARG A 84 -4.86 0.37 -16.77
C ARG A 84 -4.02 -0.84 -17.18
N THR A 85 -2.97 -1.16 -16.42
CA THR A 85 -2.06 -2.28 -16.73
C THR A 85 -2.72 -3.65 -16.57
N PHE A 86 -3.63 -3.80 -15.62
CA PHE A 86 -4.41 -5.03 -15.45
C PHE A 86 -5.68 -5.06 -16.28
N GLU A 87 -5.98 -3.97 -17.01
CA GLU A 87 -7.19 -3.78 -17.82
C GLU A 87 -8.48 -4.04 -17.03
N LYS A 88 -8.50 -3.61 -15.76
CA LYS A 88 -9.58 -3.87 -14.80
C LYS A 88 -9.88 -2.65 -13.94
N GLU A 89 -11.14 -2.54 -13.54
CA GLU A 89 -11.53 -1.67 -12.45
C GLU A 89 -11.13 -2.33 -11.12
N LEU A 90 -10.21 -1.70 -10.40
CA LEU A 90 -9.73 -2.15 -9.10
C LEU A 90 -10.43 -1.37 -7.99
N LEU A 91 -10.89 -2.07 -6.96
CA LEU A 91 -11.40 -1.43 -5.76
C LEU A 91 -10.23 -0.90 -4.92
N LEU A 92 -10.27 0.40 -4.63
CA LEU A 92 -9.23 1.07 -3.84
C LEU A 92 -9.70 1.28 -2.41
N PHE A 93 -8.92 0.78 -1.46
CA PHE A 93 -9.13 1.00 -0.03
C PHE A 93 -7.95 1.77 0.57
N ALA A 94 -8.26 2.62 1.55
CA ALA A 94 -7.26 3.31 2.37
C ALA A 94 -6.46 2.31 3.22
N CYS A 95 -5.25 2.66 3.67
CA CYS A 95 -4.38 1.69 4.33
C CYS A 95 -4.89 1.19 5.72
N ARG A 96 -4.33 0.08 6.25
CA ARG A 96 -4.85 -0.68 7.43
C ARG A 96 -4.58 0.16 8.65
N HIS A 97 -3.39 0.75 8.64
CA HIS A 97 -3.00 1.80 9.53
C HIS A 97 -4.02 2.95 9.53
N HIS A 98 -4.39 3.50 8.37
CA HIS A 98 -5.33 4.63 8.32
C HIS A 98 -6.73 4.26 8.83
N VAL A 99 -7.23 3.07 8.47
CA VAL A 99 -8.52 2.59 8.99
C VAL A 99 -8.47 2.43 10.51
N TYR A 100 -7.41 1.83 11.05
CA TYR A 100 -7.26 1.68 12.49
C TYR A 100 -7.08 3.02 13.21
N GLU A 101 -6.31 3.95 12.64
CA GLU A 101 -6.16 5.30 13.15
C GLU A 101 -7.52 6.01 13.24
N LEU A 102 -8.34 5.94 12.18
CA LEU A 102 -9.69 6.51 12.17
C LEU A 102 -10.59 5.88 13.23
N VAL A 103 -10.62 4.55 13.31
CA VAL A 103 -11.43 3.83 14.32
C VAL A 103 -11.03 4.23 15.73
N LEU A 104 -9.74 4.19 16.03
CA LEU A 104 -9.22 4.58 17.36
C LEU A 104 -9.55 6.03 17.67
N LYS A 105 -9.30 6.95 16.72
CA LYS A 105 -9.61 8.38 16.88
C LYS A 105 -11.09 8.62 17.19
N THR A 106 -11.99 7.92 16.52
CA THR A 106 -13.43 8.02 16.78
C THR A 106 -13.82 7.48 18.15
N VAL A 107 -13.27 6.32 18.55
CA VAL A 107 -13.54 5.74 19.88
C VAL A 107 -13.14 6.69 21.00
N PHE A 108 -11.93 7.26 20.94
CA PHE A 108 -11.47 8.21 21.96
C PHE A 108 -12.23 9.52 21.96
N LYS A 109 -12.55 10.07 20.78
CA LYS A 109 -13.37 11.28 20.68
C LYS A 109 -14.76 11.09 21.32
N ASN A 110 -15.41 9.98 21.04
CA ASN A 110 -16.74 9.69 21.60
C ASN A 110 -16.67 9.42 23.11
N TYR A 111 -15.59 8.82 23.59
CA TYR A 111 -15.35 8.65 25.03
C TYR A 111 -15.24 10.00 25.73
N ASP A 112 -14.48 10.94 25.16
CA ASP A 112 -14.34 12.28 25.74
C ASP A 112 -15.68 13.03 25.72
N GLU A 113 -16.45 12.97 24.63
CA GLU A 113 -17.75 13.65 24.52
C GLU A 113 -18.85 13.05 25.43
N ALA A 114 -18.77 11.76 25.77
CA ALA A 114 -19.76 11.09 26.64
C ALA A 114 -19.48 11.24 28.14
N ASN A 115 -18.32 11.76 28.51
CA ASN A 115 -17.89 11.94 29.92
C ASN A 115 -17.81 13.42 30.34
N PHE A 116 -18.46 14.33 29.60
CA PHE A 116 -18.66 15.74 29.93
C PHE A 116 -20.14 16.12 29.94
#